data_AF-A0A4Z1GUE5-F1
#
_entry.id   AF-A0A4Z1GUE5-F1
#
_cell.length_a   1.000
_cell.length_b   1.000
_cell.length_c   1.000
_cell.angle_alpha   90.00
_cell.angle_beta   90.00
_cell.angle_gamma   90.00
#
_symmetry.space_group_name_H-M   'P 1'
#
loop_
_entity.id
_entity.type
_entity.pdbx_description
1 polymer ?
#
loop_
_entity_poly.entity_id
_entity_poly.type
_entity_poly.pdbx_seq_one_letter_code
_entity_poly.pdbx_strand_id
1 'polypeptide(L)'
;MAIDHPLEIISTSTLSPNKHLLLKYFIEGAVDSNLAANYLTSISNLDQDVEPQLIQFLRDWRKLAERLTTCDPIPKRFEDLLHERDGSRCSLTKVRHKDSISPVESAHVIPPTMFDGIKSANEVG
;
A
#
# COMPACT_ATOMS: atom_id res chain seq x y z
N MET A 1 -18.85 -1.81 16.88
CA MET A 1 -18.94 -3.22 16.46
C MET A 1 -17.52 -3.75 16.45
N ALA A 2 -17.32 -4.86 17.15
CA ALA A 2 -16.02 -5.23 17.68
C ALA A 2 -15.17 -5.97 16.64
N ILE A 3 -13.89 -5.63 16.63
CA ILE A 3 -12.80 -6.25 15.86
C ILE A 3 -12.76 -7.79 16.09
N ASP A 4 -13.38 -8.25 17.18
CA ASP A 4 -13.45 -9.64 17.63
C ASP A 4 -14.03 -10.60 16.59
N HIS A 5 -15.07 -10.20 15.84
CA HIS A 5 -15.71 -11.10 14.87
C HIS A 5 -14.79 -11.49 13.69
N PRO A 6 -14.13 -10.57 12.97
CA PRO A 6 -13.19 -10.96 11.93
C PRO A 6 -11.97 -11.70 12.47
N LEU A 7 -11.51 -11.37 13.68
CA LEU A 7 -10.43 -12.13 14.34
C LEU A 7 -10.85 -13.56 14.66
N GLU A 8 -12.10 -13.79 15.05
CA GLU A 8 -12.66 -15.12 15.27
C GLU A 8 -12.65 -15.93 13.96
N ILE A 9 -13.19 -15.38 12.87
CA ILE A 9 -13.17 -16.02 11.54
C ILE A 9 -11.75 -16.42 11.13
N ILE A 10 -10.79 -15.51 11.31
CA ILE A 10 -9.38 -15.76 11.01
C ILE A 10 -8.87 -16.92 11.87
N SER A 11 -9.13 -16.89 13.18
CA SER A 11 -8.65 -17.91 14.12
C SER A 11 -9.22 -19.31 13.88
N THR A 12 -10.46 -19.40 13.37
CA THR A 12 -11.13 -20.67 13.09
C THR A 12 -10.80 -21.25 11.71
N SER A 13 -10.17 -20.48 10.82
CA SER A 13 -9.76 -20.96 9.50
C SER A 13 -8.59 -21.94 9.56
N THR A 14 -8.47 -22.84 8.59
CA THR A 14 -7.35 -23.80 8.48
C THR A 14 -6.10 -23.22 7.83
N LEU A 15 -6.07 -21.90 7.63
CA LEU A 15 -4.91 -21.19 7.12
C LEU A 15 -3.68 -21.41 7.99
N SER A 16 -2.50 -21.31 7.37
CA SER A 16 -1.25 -21.45 8.12
C SER A 16 -1.08 -20.31 9.14
N PRO A 17 -0.38 -20.55 10.26
CA PRO A 17 -0.19 -19.53 11.30
C PRO A 17 0.38 -18.20 10.79
N ASN A 18 1.25 -18.25 9.78
CA ASN A 18 1.81 -17.03 9.15
C ASN A 18 0.74 -16.20 8.45
N LYS A 19 -0.26 -16.85 7.80
CA LYS A 19 -1.37 -16.15 7.16
C LYS A 19 -2.30 -15.54 8.19
N HIS A 20 -2.56 -16.23 9.30
CA HIS A 20 -3.32 -15.66 10.42
C HIS A 20 -2.65 -14.40 10.97
N LEU A 21 -1.33 -14.44 11.18
CA LEU A 21 -0.57 -13.28 11.63
C LEU A 21 -0.68 -12.11 10.64
N LEU A 22 -0.53 -12.35 9.34
CA LEU A 22 -0.65 -11.30 8.33
C LEU A 22 -2.03 -10.64 8.32
N LEU A 23 -3.10 -11.44 8.40
CA LEU A 23 -4.48 -10.93 8.45
C LEU A 23 -4.74 -10.15 9.74
N LYS A 24 -4.22 -10.63 10.87
CA LYS A 24 -4.27 -9.93 12.15
C LYS A 24 -3.55 -8.58 12.09
N TYR A 25 -2.33 -8.55 11.55
CA TYR A 25 -1.57 -7.31 11.38
C TYR A 25 -2.22 -6.33 10.42
N PHE A 26 -2.93 -6.81 9.39
CA PHE A 26 -3.72 -5.93 8.53
C PHE A 26 -4.79 -5.17 9.32
N ILE A 27 -5.49 -5.85 10.23
CA ILE A 27 -6.54 -5.22 11.06
C ILE A 27 -5.93 -4.32 12.14
N GLU A 28 -5.02 -4.87 12.95
CA GLU A 28 -4.47 -4.18 14.12
C GLU A 28 -3.52 -3.04 13.74
N GLY A 29 -2.83 -3.16 12.60
CA GLY A 29 -1.90 -2.16 12.09
C GLY A 29 -2.55 -1.09 11.21
N ALA A 30 -3.86 -1.19 10.93
CA ALA A 30 -4.56 -0.18 10.13
C ALA A 30 -4.75 1.13 10.89
N VAL A 31 -4.77 2.24 10.15
CA VAL A 31 -5.09 3.58 10.69
C VAL A 31 -6.49 3.58 11.31
N ASP A 32 -7.44 2.90 10.65
CA ASP A 32 -8.77 2.60 11.19
C ASP A 32 -8.97 1.08 11.22
N SER A 33 -8.74 0.49 12.38
CA SER A 33 -8.86 -0.95 12.60
C SER A 33 -10.30 -1.45 12.46
N ASN A 34 -11.30 -0.64 12.78
CA ASN A 34 -12.71 -1.02 12.61
C ASN A 34 -13.07 -1.07 11.13
N LEU A 35 -12.59 -0.12 10.34
CA LEU A 35 -12.79 -0.12 8.90
C LEU A 35 -12.11 -1.32 8.24
N ALA A 36 -10.86 -1.62 8.63
CA ALA A 36 -10.12 -2.79 8.13
C ALA A 36 -10.81 -4.12 8.49
N ALA A 37 -11.30 -4.24 9.73
CA ALA A 37 -12.08 -5.36 10.21
C ALA A 37 -13.37 -5.55 9.38
N ASN A 38 -14.15 -4.48 9.22
CA ASN A 38 -15.38 -4.50 8.43
C ASN A 38 -15.13 -4.87 6.96
N TYR A 39 -14.03 -4.38 6.38
CA TYR A 39 -13.64 -4.73 5.03
C TYR A 39 -13.36 -6.23 4.90
N LEU A 40 -12.56 -6.80 5.81
CA LEU A 40 -12.31 -8.25 5.80
C LEU A 40 -13.59 -9.06 5.97
N THR A 41 -14.48 -8.66 6.89
CA THR A 41 -15.80 -9.31 7.02
C THR A 41 -16.62 -9.20 5.73
N SER A 42 -16.59 -8.07 5.03
CA SER A 42 -17.36 -7.87 3.80
C SER A 42 -16.91 -8.74 2.63
N ILE A 43 -15.63 -9.10 2.58
CA ILE A 43 -15.09 -9.99 1.53
C ILE A 43 -15.15 -11.47 1.93
N SER A 44 -15.28 -11.75 3.22
CA SER A 44 -15.50 -13.09 3.77
C SER A 44 -17.00 -13.38 3.83
N ASN A 45 -17.58 -13.84 2.72
CA ASN A 45 -18.99 -14.25 2.71
C ASN A 45 -19.18 -15.38 3.73
N LEU A 46 -19.88 -15.10 4.83
CA LEU A 46 -20.10 -16.04 5.94
C LEU A 46 -20.86 -17.32 5.54
N ASP A 47 -21.56 -17.29 4.41
CA ASP A 47 -22.31 -18.43 3.87
C ASP A 47 -21.46 -19.36 2.98
N GLN A 48 -20.18 -19.06 2.77
CA GLN A 48 -19.26 -19.83 1.92
C GLN A 48 -17.94 -20.12 2.64
N ASP A 49 -17.13 -21.00 2.04
CA ASP A 49 -15.75 -21.18 2.46
C ASP A 49 -14.99 -19.85 2.34
N VAL A 50 -14.58 -19.32 3.49
CA VAL A 50 -13.90 -18.03 3.62
C VAL A 50 -12.43 -18.08 3.20
N GLU A 51 -11.82 -19.28 3.15
CA GLU A 51 -10.38 -19.40 2.91
C GLU A 51 -9.93 -18.93 1.53
N PRO A 52 -10.61 -19.28 0.42
CA PRO A 52 -10.26 -18.77 -0.90
C PRO A 52 -10.28 -17.24 -0.95
N GLN A 53 -11.24 -16.61 -0.27
CA GLN A 53 -11.38 -15.15 -0.22
C GLN A 53 -10.23 -14.51 0.56
N LEU A 54 -9.88 -15.07 1.74
CA LEU A 54 -8.75 -14.59 2.54
C LEU A 54 -7.41 -14.81 1.82
N ILE A 55 -7.23 -15.92 1.12
CA ILE A 55 -6.04 -16.18 0.30
C ILE A 55 -5.96 -15.17 -0.86
N GLN A 56 -7.06 -14.91 -1.53
CA GLN A 56 -7.11 -13.94 -2.62
C GLN A 56 -6.80 -12.53 -2.10
N PHE A 57 -7.40 -12.13 -0.98
CA PHE A 57 -7.06 -10.88 -0.30
C PHE A 57 -5.57 -10.75 -0.01
N LEU A 58 -4.93 -11.77 0.57
CA LEU A 58 -3.49 -11.72 0.85
C LEU A 58 -2.64 -11.60 -0.42
N ARG A 59 -3.07 -12.18 -1.53
CA ARG A 59 -2.39 -12.04 -2.83
C ARG A 59 -2.51 -10.61 -3.35
N ASP A 60 -3.70 -10.04 -3.29
CA ASP A 60 -3.95 -8.68 -3.78
C ASP A 60 -3.28 -7.64 -2.88
N TRP A 61 -3.29 -7.87 -1.56
CA TRP A 61 -2.53 -7.08 -0.60
C TRP A 61 -1.03 -7.09 -0.89
N ARG A 62 -0.46 -8.28 -1.20
CA ARG A 62 0.95 -8.38 -1.61
C ARG A 62 1.23 -7.59 -2.88
N LYS A 63 0.41 -7.74 -3.92
CA LYS A 63 0.56 -6.99 -5.17
C LYS A 63 0.48 -5.48 -4.93
N LEU A 64 -0.43 -5.04 -4.07
CA LEU A 64 -0.53 -3.63 -3.69
C LEU A 64 0.74 -3.17 -2.98
N ALA A 65 1.23 -3.94 -2.01
CA ALA A 65 2.47 -3.62 -1.29
C ALA A 65 3.67 -3.53 -2.25
N GLU A 66 3.83 -4.49 -3.17
CA GLU A 66 4.89 -4.47 -4.19
C GLU A 66 4.82 -3.21 -5.07
N ARG A 67 3.62 -2.79 -5.49
CA ARG A 67 3.44 -1.56 -6.27
C ARG A 67 3.76 -0.30 -5.47
N LEU A 68 3.47 -0.27 -4.17
CA LEU A 68 3.74 0.88 -3.30
C LEU A 68 5.20 0.97 -2.85
N THR A 69 5.93 -0.16 -2.82
CA THR A 69 7.34 -0.21 -2.41
C THR A 69 8.31 -0.19 -3.58
N THR A 70 7.82 -0.24 -4.82
CA THR A 70 8.65 -0.12 -6.01
C THR A 70 9.27 1.28 -6.09
N CYS A 71 10.59 1.34 -6.25
CA CYS A 71 11.32 2.58 -6.46
C CYS A 71 11.44 2.85 -7.96
N ASP A 72 10.75 3.88 -8.44
CA ASP A 72 10.81 4.31 -9.83
C ASP A 72 12.00 5.27 -10.03
N PRO A 73 13.01 4.90 -10.85
CA PRO A 73 14.16 5.75 -11.08
C PRO A 73 13.76 6.98 -11.89
N ILE A 74 14.24 8.16 -11.47
CA ILE A 74 14.02 9.39 -12.21
C ILE A 74 15.07 9.51 -13.31
N PRO A 75 14.66 9.66 -14.58
CA PRO A 75 15.60 9.94 -15.66
C PRO A 75 16.46 11.18 -15.36
N LYS A 76 17.78 11.06 -15.57
CA LYS A 76 18.76 12.14 -15.33
C LYS A 76 18.35 13.51 -15.93
N ARG A 77 17.78 13.50 -17.14
CA ARG A 77 17.28 14.73 -17.78
C ARG A 77 16.24 15.49 -16.94
N PHE A 78 15.44 14.79 -16.14
CA PHE A 78 14.47 15.40 -15.25
C PHE A 78 15.13 15.88 -13.96
N GLU A 79 16.14 15.17 -13.45
CA GLU A 79 16.94 15.66 -12.33
C GLU A 79 17.62 16.99 -12.67
N ASP A 80 18.20 17.11 -13.87
CA ASP A 80 18.83 18.35 -14.35
C ASP A 80 17.81 19.51 -14.38
N LEU A 81 16.60 19.27 -14.89
CA LEU A 81 15.52 20.26 -14.93
C LEU A 81 15.00 20.63 -13.53
N LEU A 82 14.90 19.66 -12.63
CA LEU A 82 14.50 19.89 -11.23
C LEU A 82 15.56 20.73 -10.51
N HIS A 83 16.84 20.46 -10.74
CA HIS A 83 17.93 21.23 -10.17
C HIS A 83 17.97 22.66 -10.73
N GLU A 84 17.73 22.86 -12.03
CA GLU A 84 17.64 24.20 -12.62
C GLU A 84 16.47 25.01 -12.03
N ARG A 85 15.33 24.35 -11.78
CA ARG A 85 14.13 25.00 -11.22
C ARG A 85 14.25 25.31 -9.72
N ASP A 86 14.67 24.33 -8.93
CA ASP A 86 14.59 24.38 -7.46
C ASP A 86 15.95 24.58 -6.78
N GLY A 87 17.06 24.35 -7.51
CA GLY A 87 18.41 24.29 -6.97
C GLY A 87 18.54 23.16 -5.97
N SER A 88 19.06 23.48 -4.79
CA SER A 88 19.18 22.54 -3.65
C SER A 88 18.01 22.68 -2.65
N ARG A 89 16.83 23.13 -3.08
CA ARG A 89 15.68 23.32 -2.20
C ARG A 89 14.72 22.13 -2.27
N CYS A 90 14.22 21.70 -1.11
CA CYS A 90 13.13 20.73 -1.05
C CYS A 90 11.80 21.44 -1.37
N SER A 91 10.99 20.85 -2.25
CA SER A 91 9.65 21.36 -2.57
C SER A 91 8.62 21.15 -1.46
N LEU A 92 8.84 20.16 -0.57
CA LEU A 92 7.91 19.82 0.52
C LEU A 92 8.19 20.63 1.79
N THR A 93 9.47 20.80 2.12
CA THR A 93 9.91 21.61 3.25
C THR A 93 10.42 22.94 2.72
N LYS A 94 9.65 24.02 2.91
CA LYS A 94 10.07 25.40 2.53
C LYS A 94 11.26 25.93 3.35
N VAL A 95 11.92 25.06 4.12
CA VAL A 95 13.05 25.40 4.97
C VAL A 95 14.25 25.62 4.07
N ARG A 96 14.86 26.80 4.17
CA ARG A 96 16.17 27.02 3.56
C ARG A 96 17.15 26.14 4.32
N HIS A 97 17.56 25.04 3.69
CA HIS A 97 18.70 24.25 4.12
C HIS A 97 19.98 25.07 3.91
N LYS A 98 20.21 26.05 4.78
CA LYS A 98 21.40 26.91 4.72
C LYS A 98 22.66 26.15 5.13
N ASP A 99 22.52 25.07 5.91
CA ASP A 99 23.66 24.36 6.52
C ASP A 99 23.55 22.81 6.50
N SER A 100 22.57 22.22 5.81
CA SER A 100 22.49 20.76 5.76
C SER A 100 23.31 20.18 4.63
N ILE A 101 24.27 19.35 4.99
CA ILE A 101 25.08 18.51 4.09
C ILE A 101 24.23 17.38 3.46
N SER A 102 22.95 17.24 3.85
CA SER A 102 22.08 16.19 3.32
C SER A 102 21.80 16.41 1.83
N PRO A 103 22.12 15.45 0.95
CA PRO A 103 21.77 15.53 -0.46
C PRO A 103 20.26 15.64 -0.63
N VAL A 104 19.83 16.49 -1.56
CA VAL A 104 18.43 16.55 -1.98
C VAL A 104 18.22 15.43 -2.99
N GLU A 105 17.29 14.54 -2.69
CA GLU A 105 16.90 13.45 -3.59
C GLU A 105 15.66 13.84 -4.39
N SER A 106 15.69 13.57 -5.70
CA SER A 106 14.51 13.70 -6.53
C SER A 106 13.58 12.51 -6.30
N ALA A 107 12.28 12.76 -6.16
CA ALA A 107 11.30 11.69 -5.97
C ALA A 107 10.04 11.96 -6.79
N HIS A 108 9.41 10.89 -7.27
CA HIS A 108 8.07 10.97 -7.84
C HIS A 108 7.06 11.27 -6.74
N VAL A 109 6.17 12.25 -6.98
CA VAL A 109 5.02 12.50 -6.08
C VAL A 109 4.05 11.31 -6.11
N ILE A 110 3.84 10.76 -7.31
CA ILE A 110 3.12 9.51 -7.54
C ILE A 110 4.02 8.67 -8.47
N PRO A 111 4.61 7.57 -7.98
CA PRO A 111 5.44 6.67 -8.79
C PRO A 111 4.69 6.16 -10.04
N PRO A 112 5.28 6.22 -11.24
CA PRO A 112 4.68 5.70 -12.47
C PRO A 112 4.11 4.28 -12.36
N THR A 113 4.78 3.40 -11.62
CA THR A 113 4.34 2.01 -11.38
C THR A 113 3.01 1.90 -10.62
N MET A 114 2.59 2.96 -9.91
CA MET A 114 1.24 3.04 -9.35
C MET A 114 0.14 3.09 -10.40
N PHE A 115 0.45 3.34 -11.67
CA PHE A 115 -0.52 3.33 -12.76
C PHE A 115 -0.58 2.01 -13.54
N ASP A 116 0.37 1.09 -13.29
CA ASP A 116 0.42 -0.19 -13.99
C ASP A 116 -0.77 -1.08 -13.62
N GLY A 117 -1.50 -1.58 -14.62
CA GLY A 117 -2.69 -2.43 -14.42
C GLY A 117 -4.01 -1.68 -14.18
N ILE A 118 -3.99 -0.35 -13.96
CA ILE A 118 -5.24 0.45 -13.94
C ILE A 118 -5.81 0.57 -15.36
N LYS A 119 -4.94 0.62 -16.37
CA LYS A 119 -5.33 0.75 -17.78
C LYS A 119 -6.16 -0.45 -18.31
N SER A 120 -6.01 -1.62 -17.71
CA SER A 120 -6.70 -2.85 -18.15
C SER A 120 -8.13 -2.97 -17.60
N ALA A 121 -8.55 -2.14 -16.65
CA ALA A 121 -9.89 -2.18 -16.06
C ALA A 121 -10.94 -1.39 -16.88
N ASN A 122 -10.51 -0.61 -17.89
CA ASN A 122 -11.38 0.25 -18.70
C ASN A 122 -11.69 -0.29 -20.11
N GLU A 123 -11.29 -1.53 -20.43
CA GLU A 123 -11.64 -2.22 -21.69
C GLU A 123 -12.66 -3.33 -21.44
N VAL A 124 -13.82 -2.99 -20.87
CA VAL A 124 -15.03 -3.80 -21.02
C VAL A 124 -16.17 -2.82 -21.29
N GLY A 125 -16.39 -2.56 -22.57
CA GLY A 125 -17.59 -1.91 -23.11
C GLY A 125 -18.38 -2.93 -23.92
#